data_AF-F7NZL1-F1
#
_entry.id   AF-F7NZL1-F1
#
_cell.length_a   1.000
_cell.length_b   1.000
_cell.length_c   1.000
_cell.angle_alpha   90.00
_cell.angle_beta   90.00
_cell.angle_gamma   90.00
#
_symmetry.space_group_name_H-M   'P 1'
#
loop_
_entity.id
_entity.type
_entity.pdbx_description
1 polymer ?
#
loop_
_entity_poly.entity_id
_entity_poly.type
_entity_poly.pdbx_seq_one_letter_code
_entity_poly.pdbx_strand_id
1 'polypeptide(L)'
;MSQLIPFTIRLKQARKAAGISQTKLGLRIGFEAGSASSRMNHYEKGRHLPDLETMKRMAKELNVPLAYFFCESDDEAELLKIFSQMDSLRKAELLIDLKKKNLTDH
;
A
#
# COMPACT_ATOMS: atom_id res chain seq x y z
N MET A 1 -19.74 6.26 -12.75
CA MET A 1 -18.81 5.22 -12.25
C MET A 1 -18.20 5.76 -10.98
N SER A 2 -18.41 5.13 -9.83
CA SER A 2 -17.81 5.57 -8.56
C SER A 2 -16.29 5.58 -8.72
N GLN A 3 -15.68 6.76 -8.64
CA GLN A 3 -14.24 6.95 -8.70
C GLN A 3 -13.60 6.01 -7.66
N LEU A 4 -12.94 4.96 -8.14
CA LEU A 4 -12.31 3.98 -7.25
C LEU A 4 -11.15 4.71 -6.57
N ILE A 5 -11.24 4.86 -5.25
CA ILE A 5 -10.19 5.51 -4.46
C ILE A 5 -8.94 4.62 -4.57
N PRO A 6 -7.74 5.17 -4.88
CA PRO A 6 -6.49 4.41 -5.02
C PRO A 6 -6.27 3.40 -3.89
N PHE A 7 -6.64 3.80 -2.67
CA PHE A 7 -6.65 2.97 -1.46
C PHE A 7 -7.26 1.58 -1.67
N THR A 8 -8.44 1.50 -2.30
CA THR A 8 -9.19 0.25 -2.49
C THR A 8 -8.43 -0.75 -3.35
N ILE A 9 -7.81 -0.25 -4.44
CA ILE A 9 -7.03 -1.04 -5.40
C ILE A 9 -5.74 -1.50 -4.72
N ARG A 10 -5.01 -0.56 -4.12
CA ARG A 10 -3.71 -0.81 -3.49
C ARG A 10 -3.82 -1.75 -2.30
N LEU A 11 -4.82 -1.57 -1.42
CA LEU A 11 -5.08 -2.49 -0.31
C LEU A 11 -5.28 -3.92 -0.80
N LYS A 12 -6.13 -4.10 -1.83
CA LYS A 12 -6.42 -5.42 -2.39
C LYS A 12 -5.19 -6.04 -3.05
N GLN A 13 -4.40 -5.25 -3.80
CA GLN A 13 -3.16 -5.69 -4.43
C GLN A 13 -2.13 -6.14 -3.39
N ALA A 14 -1.83 -5.30 -2.39
CA ALA A 14 -0.90 -5.62 -1.32
C ALA A 14 -1.34 -6.85 -0.52
N ARG A 15 -2.64 -6.96 -0.19
CA ARG A 15 -3.18 -8.15 0.48
C ARG A 15 -3.02 -9.42 -0.35
N LYS A 16 -3.33 -9.36 -1.64
CA LYS A 16 -3.16 -10.50 -2.54
C LYS A 16 -1.69 -10.90 -2.67
N ALA A 17 -0.78 -9.92 -2.79
CA ALA A 17 0.66 -10.16 -2.83
C ALA A 17 1.18 -10.82 -1.53
N ALA A 18 0.59 -10.50 -0.38
CA ALA A 18 0.88 -11.14 0.90
C ALA A 18 0.23 -12.53 1.06
N GLY A 19 -0.60 -12.99 0.11
CA GLY A 19 -1.21 -14.32 0.13
C GLY A 19 -2.22 -14.56 1.26
N ILE A 20 -2.85 -13.51 1.80
CA ILE A 20 -3.80 -13.61 2.93
C ILE A 20 -5.22 -13.24 2.53
N SER A 21 -6.22 -13.84 3.19
CA SER A 21 -7.63 -13.50 3.00
C SER A 21 -7.98 -12.16 3.65
N GLN A 22 -9.13 -11.57 3.27
CA GLN A 22 -9.66 -10.36 3.92
C GLN A 22 -9.81 -10.57 5.43
N THR A 23 -10.45 -11.67 5.85
CA THR A 23 -10.60 -12.04 7.26
C THR A 23 -9.25 -12.15 7.97
N LYS A 24 -8.27 -12.82 7.34
CA LYS A 24 -6.93 -12.99 7.93
C LYS A 24 -6.22 -11.66 8.14
N LEU A 25 -6.28 -10.73 7.17
CA LEU A 25 -5.74 -9.38 7.34
C LEU A 25 -6.45 -8.63 8.47
N GLY A 26 -7.79 -8.65 8.49
CA GLY A 26 -8.59 -7.99 9.53
C GLY A 26 -8.24 -8.47 10.94
N LEU A 27 -8.10 -9.79 11.13
CA LEU A 27 -7.68 -10.37 12.41
C LEU A 27 -6.27 -9.91 12.82
N ARG A 28 -5.31 -9.92 11.88
CA ARG A 28 -3.91 -9.55 12.16
C ARG A 28 -3.73 -8.08 12.53
N ILE A 29 -4.59 -7.20 12.02
CA ILE A 29 -4.59 -5.77 12.39
C ILE A 29 -5.46 -5.46 13.62
N GLY A 30 -5.97 -6.49 14.31
CA GLY A 30 -6.67 -6.36 15.59
C GLY A 30 -8.18 -6.14 15.49
N PHE A 31 -8.84 -6.56 14.41
CA PHE A 31 -10.31 -6.58 14.37
C PHE A 31 -10.86 -7.86 14.99
N GLU A 32 -11.99 -7.72 15.68
CA GLU A 32 -12.77 -8.84 16.20
C GLU A 32 -13.23 -9.78 15.08
N ALA A 33 -13.18 -11.10 15.34
CA ALA A 33 -13.45 -12.14 14.34
C ALA A 33 -14.81 -11.98 13.63
N GLY A 34 -15.86 -11.59 14.37
CA GLY A 34 -17.20 -11.36 13.82
C GLY A 34 -17.30 -10.16 12.86
N SER A 35 -16.35 -9.23 12.90
CA SER A 35 -16.36 -8.01 12.08
C SER A 35 -15.25 -7.95 11.03
N ALA A 36 -14.18 -8.74 11.18
CA ALA A 36 -12.97 -8.67 10.37
C ALA A 36 -13.25 -8.77 8.86
N SER A 37 -14.02 -9.79 8.44
CA SER A 37 -14.35 -10.00 7.03
C SER A 37 -15.19 -8.84 6.44
N SER A 38 -16.20 -8.39 7.19
CA SER A 38 -17.13 -7.34 6.72
C SER A 38 -16.40 -6.00 6.56
N ARG A 39 -15.62 -5.59 7.57
CA ARG A 39 -14.82 -4.35 7.53
C ARG A 39 -13.83 -4.35 6.38
N MET A 40 -13.08 -5.43 6.20
CA MET A 40 -12.10 -5.53 5.12
C MET A 40 -12.76 -5.51 3.74
N ASN A 41 -13.91 -6.17 3.57
CA ASN A 41 -14.69 -6.09 2.34
C ASN A 41 -15.17 -4.66 2.07
N HIS A 42 -15.58 -3.92 3.10
CA HIS A 42 -16.01 -2.52 2.95
C HIS A 42 -14.87 -1.64 2.48
N TYR A 43 -13.67 -1.83 3.02
CA TYR A 43 -12.46 -1.12 2.62
C TYR A 43 -12.05 -1.45 1.18
N GLU A 44 -12.02 -2.72 0.77
CA GLU A 44 -11.65 -3.10 -0.60
C GLU A 44 -12.72 -2.73 -1.65
N LYS A 45 -13.97 -2.52 -1.24
CA LYS A 45 -15.05 -2.05 -2.12
C LYS A 45 -15.24 -0.54 -2.10
N GLY A 46 -14.47 0.19 -1.29
CA GLY A 46 -14.60 1.64 -1.15
C GLY A 46 -15.88 2.11 -0.48
N ARG A 47 -16.60 1.23 0.26
CA ARG A 47 -17.79 1.63 1.01
C ARG A 47 -17.47 2.47 2.24
N HIS A 48 -16.31 2.21 2.84
CA HIS A 48 -15.75 3.00 3.92
C HIS A 48 -14.26 3.16 3.69
N LEU A 49 -13.69 4.23 4.24
CA LEU A 49 -12.26 4.38 4.39
C LEU A 49 -11.88 4.09 5.85
N PRO A 50 -10.80 3.33 6.10
CA PRO A 50 -10.26 3.22 7.45
C PRO A 50 -9.66 4.54 7.92
N ASP A 51 -9.53 4.71 9.23
CA ASP A 51 -8.75 5.80 9.80
C ASP A 51 -7.24 5.61 9.55
N LEU A 52 -6.45 6.67 9.76
CA LEU A 52 -5.02 6.68 9.53
C LEU A 52 -4.29 5.58 10.34
N GLU A 53 -4.71 5.32 11.57
CA GLU A 53 -4.07 4.32 12.43
C GLU A 53 -4.30 2.90 11.92
N THR A 54 -5.52 2.61 11.46
CA THR A 54 -5.85 1.36 10.80
C THR A 54 -5.07 1.19 9.50
N MET A 55 -4.92 2.26 8.69
CA MET A 55 -4.07 2.21 7.50
C MET A 55 -2.61 1.91 7.85
N LYS A 56 -2.05 2.52 8.91
CA LYS A 56 -0.69 2.22 9.38
C LYS A 56 -0.53 0.75 9.78
N ARG A 57 -1.50 0.19 10.51
CA ARG A 57 -1.50 -1.25 10.86
C ARG A 57 -1.55 -2.13 9.63
N MET A 58 -2.39 -1.80 8.64
CA MET A 58 -2.45 -2.51 7.37
C MET A 58 -1.12 -2.43 6.60
N ALA A 59 -0.52 -1.24 6.50
CA ALA A 59 0.75 -1.02 5.82
C ALA A 59 1.88 -1.88 6.44
N LYS A 60 1.97 -1.86 7.77
CA LYS A 60 2.91 -2.68 8.54
C LYS A 60 2.69 -4.17 8.30
N GLU A 61 1.46 -4.65 8.40
CA GLU A 61 1.12 -6.07 8.19
C GLU A 61 1.39 -6.53 6.76
N LEU A 62 1.18 -5.66 5.76
CA LEU A 62 1.36 -5.97 4.35
C LEU A 62 2.77 -5.68 3.82
N ASN A 63 3.68 -5.22 4.69
CA ASN A 63 5.06 -4.86 4.36
C ASN A 63 5.16 -3.89 3.16
N VAL A 64 4.33 -2.85 3.19
CA VAL A 64 4.33 -1.74 2.22
C VAL A 64 4.39 -0.40 2.96
N PRO A 65 4.97 0.66 2.37
CA PRO A 65 4.92 1.98 2.98
C PRO A 65 3.48 2.51 2.98
N LEU A 66 3.09 3.31 3.98
CA LEU A 66 1.74 3.89 4.05
C LEU A 66 1.36 4.65 2.76
N ALA A 67 2.31 5.36 2.16
CA ALA A 67 2.14 6.10 0.91
C ALA A 67 1.71 5.22 -0.27
N TYR A 68 2.04 3.91 -0.25
CA TYR A 68 1.61 2.95 -1.27
C TYR A 68 0.09 2.93 -1.49
N PHE A 69 -0.69 3.15 -0.43
CA PHE A 69 -2.16 3.14 -0.55
C PHE A 69 -2.72 4.36 -1.31
N PHE A 70 -1.90 5.36 -1.61
CA PHE A 70 -2.33 6.58 -2.27
C PHE A 70 -1.78 6.74 -3.70
N CYS A 71 -0.96 5.79 -4.17
CA CYS A 71 -0.44 5.81 -5.54
C CYS A 71 -1.56 5.57 -6.56
N GLU A 72 -1.71 6.48 -7.51
CA GLU A 72 -2.70 6.36 -8.59
C GLU A 72 -2.21 5.40 -9.69
N SER A 73 -0.92 5.45 -10.01
CA SER A 73 -0.31 4.62 -11.06
C SER A 73 0.47 3.43 -10.47
N ASP A 74 0.59 2.37 -11.27
CA ASP A 74 1.22 1.12 -10.84
C ASP A 74 2.74 1.26 -10.70
N ASP A 75 3.37 2.11 -11.51
CA ASP A 75 4.81 2.40 -11.47
C ASP A 75 5.21 3.18 -10.20
N GLU A 76 4.42 4.17 -9.77
CA GLU A 76 4.62 4.85 -8.47
C GLU A 76 4.54 3.86 -7.31
N ALA A 77 3.55 2.98 -7.34
CA ALA A 77 3.31 1.98 -6.32
C ALA A 77 4.47 0.96 -6.25
N GLU A 78 4.96 0.52 -7.40
CA GLU A 78 6.11 -0.36 -7.54
C GLU A 78 7.40 0.30 -7.04
N LEU A 79 7.65 1.55 -7.47
CA LEU A 79 8.80 2.33 -7.03
C LEU A 79 8.81 2.47 -5.51
N LEU A 80 7.70 2.88 -4.89
CA LEU A 80 7.63 3.02 -3.43
C LEU A 80 7.86 1.69 -2.71
N LYS A 81 7.34 0.58 -3.22
CA LYS A 81 7.55 -0.74 -2.63
C LYS A 81 9.03 -1.11 -2.67
N ILE A 82 9.67 -1.03 -3.82
CA ILE A 82 11.10 -1.32 -4.00
C ILE A 82 11.94 -0.39 -3.14
N PHE A 83 11.69 0.92 -3.24
CA PHE A 83 12.40 1.94 -2.48
C PHE A 83 12.29 1.70 -0.97
N SER A 84 11.10 1.37 -0.45
CA SER A 84 10.91 1.15 0.99
C SER A 84 11.76 -0.01 1.55
N GLN A 85 12.05 -1.01 0.72
CA GLN A 85 12.82 -2.20 1.09
C GLN A 85 14.33 -2.02 0.97
N MET A 86 14.79 -0.94 0.34
CA MET A 86 16.22 -0.63 0.22
C MET A 86 16.80 -0.08 1.54
N ASP A 87 18.05 -0.40 1.79
CA ASP A 87 18.86 0.29 2.81
C ASP A 87 19.15 1.74 2.41
N SER A 88 19.62 2.52 3.38
CA SER A 88 19.84 3.96 3.20
C SER A 88 20.90 4.29 2.13
N LEU A 89 21.90 3.43 1.92
CA LEU A 89 22.95 3.67 0.93
C LEU A 89 22.39 3.49 -0.49
N ARG A 90 21.71 2.37 -0.74
CA ARG A 90 21.06 2.10 -2.04
C ARG A 90 19.99 3.13 -2.41
N LYS A 91 19.24 3.62 -1.42
CA LYS A 91 18.30 4.74 -1.61
C LYS A 91 19.00 5.99 -2.11
N ALA A 92 20.12 6.36 -1.49
CA ALA A 92 20.89 7.54 -1.87
C ALA A 92 21.47 7.39 -3.29
N GLU A 93 22.05 6.23 -3.61
CA GLU A 93 22.58 5.90 -4.94
C GLU A 93 21.50 6.02 -6.02
N LEU A 94 20.34 5.39 -5.82
CA LEU A 94 19.23 5.46 -6.77
C LEU A 94 18.75 6.90 -6.99
N LEU A 95 18.62 7.69 -5.93
CA LEU A 95 18.21 9.09 -6.05
C LEU A 95 19.24 9.93 -6.82
N ILE A 96 20.53 9.68 -6.64
CA ILE A 96 21.59 10.35 -7.40
C ILE A 96 21.50 9.97 -8.87
N ASP A 97 21.34 8.69 -9.19
CA ASP A 97 21.28 8.20 -10.56
C ASP A 97 20.05 8.73 -11.31
N LEU A 98 18.87 8.73 -10.67
CA LEU A 98 17.66 9.29 -11.26
C LEU A 98 17.78 10.80 -11.51
N LYS A 99 18.39 11.54 -10.57
CA LYS A 99 18.65 12.98 -10.76
C LYS A 99 19.56 13.25 -11.95
N LYS A 100 20.65 12.47 -12.10
CA LYS A 100 21.58 12.61 -13.22
C LYS A 100 20.89 12.36 -14.57
N LYS A 101 20.09 11.30 -14.67
CA LYS A 101 19.38 10.95 -15.92
C LYS A 101 18.34 12.00 -16.30
N ASN A 102 17.57 12.51 -15.33
CA ASN A 102 16.58 13.57 -15.59
C ASN A 102 17.23 14.92 -15.98
N LEU A 103 18.50 15.15 -15.65
CA LEU A 103 19.23 16.36 -16.05
C LEU A 103 19.84 16.25 -17.46
N THR A 104 19.97 15.03 -18.02
CA THR A 104 20.59 14.80 -19.34
C THR A 104 19.58 14.70 -20.48
N ASP A 105 18.28 14.67 -20.18
CA ASP A 105 17.19 14.57 -21.18
C ASP A 105 16.58 15.95 -21.55
N HIS A 106 17.33 17.03 -21.33
CA HIS A 106 17.03 18.41 -21.78
C HIS A 106 18.25 19.01 -22.48
#